data_AF-Q0TW37-F1
#
_entry.id   AF-Q0TW37-F1
#
_cell.length_a   1.000
_cell.length_b   1.000
_cell.length_c   1.000
_cell.angle_alpha   90.00
_cell.angle_beta   90.00
_cell.angle_gamma   90.00
#
_symmetry.space_group_name_H-M   'P 1'
#
loop_
_entity.id
_entity.type
_entity.pdbx_description
1 polymer ?
#
loop_
_entity_poly.entity_id
_entity_poly.type
_entity_poly.pdbx_seq_one_letter_code
_entity_poly.pdbx_strand_id
1 'polypeptide(L)'
;MGWFNSGPGFEPNGLVDAVEWGHFTTVVDVGGNTGLVSQAIARKHSVVKFIVQDRADPVAEGRARLPQDLKERIQFAEHDFFQEQPVKDADVYLMRWILHDWSDKYAIKIVRALIPALKPGARLILNEFVLPPQAFVGSHTNKMLRTMDLSMLELHNGKERDADDWRKLFEDCDPRFKFEEIIRPPGSKLGIIQVVWEP
;
A
#
# COMPACT_ATOMS: atom_id res chain seq x y z
N MET A 1 8.55 12.62 -7.22
CA MET A 1 8.03 11.58 -6.32
C MET A 1 9.08 10.87 -5.44
N GLY A 2 10.40 10.98 -5.67
CA GLY A 2 11.42 10.23 -4.89
C GLY A 2 11.41 10.46 -3.36
N TRP A 3 10.99 11.64 -2.88
CA TRP A 3 10.95 11.97 -1.45
C TRP A 3 10.06 11.03 -0.62
N PHE A 4 8.93 10.56 -1.17
CA PHE A 4 8.02 9.66 -0.44
C PHE A 4 8.55 8.22 -0.30
N ASN A 5 9.67 7.89 -0.95
CA ASN A 5 10.34 6.58 -0.88
C ASN A 5 11.65 6.61 -0.08
N SER A 6 12.29 7.77 0.06
CA SER A 6 13.63 7.89 0.65
C SER A 6 13.80 9.06 1.63
N GLY A 7 12.73 9.81 1.91
CA GLY A 7 12.74 10.88 2.90
C GLY A 7 12.71 10.32 4.33
N PRO A 8 13.23 11.05 5.34
CA PRO A 8 13.30 10.55 6.71
C PRO A 8 11.93 10.16 7.27
N GLY A 9 11.82 8.88 7.65
CA GLY A 9 10.62 8.23 8.17
C GLY A 9 9.67 7.69 7.09
N PHE A 10 9.99 7.84 5.80
CA PHE A 10 9.21 7.28 4.69
C PHE A 10 9.91 6.11 4.00
N GLU A 11 11.09 5.72 4.47
CA GLU A 11 11.84 4.59 3.95
C GLU A 11 11.06 3.27 4.10
N PRO A 12 11.24 2.30 3.20
CA PRO A 12 10.50 1.04 3.23
C PRO A 12 10.91 0.12 4.39
N ASN A 13 11.99 0.40 5.12
CA ASN A 13 12.52 -0.48 6.18
C ASN A 13 11.47 -0.85 7.21
N GLY A 14 10.63 0.10 7.65
CA GLY A 14 9.54 -0.19 8.59
C GLY A 14 8.56 -1.24 8.07
N LEU A 15 8.22 -1.18 6.77
CA LEU A 15 7.36 -2.17 6.10
C LEU A 15 8.06 -3.52 5.91
N VAL A 16 9.32 -3.49 5.50
CA VAL A 16 10.15 -4.68 5.27
C VAL A 16 10.37 -5.49 6.55
N ASP A 17 10.47 -4.79 7.69
CA ASP A 17 10.86 -5.38 8.97
C ASP A 17 9.66 -5.75 9.86
N ALA A 18 8.56 -5.02 9.78
CA ALA A 18 7.43 -5.19 10.70
C ALA A 18 6.36 -6.19 10.22
N VAL A 19 6.38 -6.58 8.95
CA VAL A 19 5.47 -7.59 8.39
C VAL A 19 6.21 -8.93 8.27
N GLU A 20 5.54 -10.01 8.68
CA GLU A 20 6.05 -11.39 8.59
C GLU A 20 5.95 -11.93 7.15
N TRP A 21 6.71 -11.32 6.23
CA TRP A 21 6.67 -11.62 4.80
C TRP A 21 6.96 -13.08 4.44
N GLY A 22 7.70 -13.81 5.29
CA GLY A 22 8.09 -15.20 5.06
C GLY A 22 6.92 -16.19 4.98
N HIS A 23 5.72 -15.79 5.41
CA HIS A 23 4.51 -16.61 5.30
C HIS A 23 3.82 -16.50 3.92
N PHE A 24 4.23 -15.55 3.10
CA PHE A 24 3.61 -15.27 1.81
C PHE A 24 4.50 -15.74 0.66
N THR A 25 3.89 -16.24 -0.40
CA THR A 25 4.59 -16.67 -1.62
C THR A 25 4.42 -15.65 -2.74
N THR A 26 3.20 -15.16 -2.95
CA THR A 26 2.88 -14.24 -4.06
C THR A 26 2.26 -12.94 -3.53
N VAL A 27 2.92 -11.83 -3.87
CA VAL A 27 2.47 -10.48 -3.54
C VAL A 27 2.22 -9.69 -4.83
N VAL A 28 1.06 -9.07 -4.94
CA VAL A 28 0.77 -8.08 -5.99
C VAL A 28 1.01 -6.70 -5.41
N ASP A 29 1.98 -5.97 -5.95
CA ASP A 29 2.30 -4.60 -5.55
C ASP A 29 1.53 -3.64 -6.45
N VAL A 30 0.36 -3.23 -5.99
CA VAL A 30 -0.62 -2.42 -6.74
C VAL A 30 -0.21 -0.96 -6.70
N GLY A 31 0.10 -0.38 -7.85
CA GLY A 31 0.70 0.96 -7.94
C GLY A 31 2.15 1.01 -7.45
N GLY A 32 2.88 -0.10 -7.60
CA GLY A 32 4.23 -0.26 -7.05
C GLY A 32 5.32 0.55 -7.77
N ASN A 33 4.97 1.37 -8.78
CA ASN A 33 5.88 2.20 -9.55
C ASN A 33 7.02 1.36 -10.18
N THR A 34 8.27 1.76 -9.97
CA THR A 34 9.47 1.04 -10.43
C THR A 34 9.83 -0.17 -9.56
N GLY A 35 8.99 -0.52 -8.58
CA GLY A 35 9.13 -1.71 -7.76
C GLY A 35 10.21 -1.62 -6.67
N LEU A 36 10.65 -0.43 -6.28
CA LEU A 36 11.72 -0.26 -5.28
C LEU A 36 11.39 -0.92 -3.93
N VAL A 37 10.13 -0.85 -3.50
CA VAL A 37 9.65 -1.44 -2.24
C VAL A 37 9.61 -2.96 -2.36
N SER A 38 9.04 -3.49 -3.44
CA SER A 38 9.10 -4.91 -3.79
C SER A 38 10.54 -5.45 -3.81
N GLN A 39 11.49 -4.69 -4.37
CA GLN A 39 12.91 -5.04 -4.35
C GLN A 39 13.48 -5.09 -2.93
N ALA A 40 13.18 -4.12 -2.09
CA ALA A 40 13.64 -4.09 -0.70
C ALA A 40 13.12 -5.29 0.11
N ILE A 41 11.83 -5.62 -0.02
CA ILE A 41 11.22 -6.77 0.64
C ILE A 41 11.83 -8.06 0.11
N ALA A 42 11.90 -8.24 -1.22
CA ALA A 42 12.48 -9.42 -1.83
C ALA A 42 13.95 -9.64 -1.38
N ARG A 43 14.77 -8.58 -1.26
CA ARG A 43 16.16 -8.73 -0.81
C ARG A 43 16.28 -9.30 0.59
N LYS A 44 15.37 -8.96 1.51
CA LYS A 44 15.37 -9.46 2.88
C LYS A 44 14.67 -10.82 3.00
N HIS A 45 13.62 -11.04 2.22
CA HIS A 45 12.75 -12.22 2.31
C HIS A 45 12.83 -13.02 1.01
N SER A 46 13.59 -14.12 1.02
CA SER A 46 13.96 -14.87 -0.19
C SER A 46 12.81 -15.64 -0.84
N VAL A 47 11.78 -15.99 -0.07
CA VAL A 47 10.65 -16.84 -0.52
C VAL A 47 9.64 -16.05 -1.35
N VAL A 48 9.51 -14.74 -1.10
CA VAL A 48 8.44 -13.92 -1.65
C VAL A 48 8.71 -13.54 -3.10
N LYS A 49 7.69 -13.68 -3.94
CA LYS A 49 7.65 -13.20 -5.33
C LYS A 49 6.66 -12.08 -5.49
N PHE A 50 6.99 -11.12 -6.35
CA PHE A 50 6.21 -9.92 -6.61
C PHE A 50 5.75 -9.84 -8.04
N ILE A 51 4.50 -9.40 -8.21
CA ILE A 51 3.99 -8.87 -9.47
C ILE A 51 3.70 -7.39 -9.23
N VAL A 52 4.59 -6.53 -9.72
CA VAL A 52 4.49 -5.08 -9.60
C VAL A 52 3.58 -4.56 -10.72
N GLN A 53 2.49 -3.90 -10.32
CA GLN A 53 1.50 -3.35 -11.23
C GLN A 53 1.54 -1.83 -11.20
N ASP A 54 1.64 -1.21 -12.38
CA ASP A 54 1.51 0.24 -12.54
C ASP A 54 1.12 0.54 -14.00
N ARG A 55 1.08 1.82 -14.38
CA ARG A 55 0.95 2.24 -15.77
C ARG A 55 2.20 1.87 -16.59
N ALA A 56 2.09 2.03 -17.90
CA ALA A 56 3.16 1.69 -18.86
C ALA A 56 4.53 2.30 -18.51
N ASP A 57 4.61 3.61 -18.22
CA ASP A 57 5.93 4.26 -18.05
C ASP A 57 6.70 3.71 -16.82
N PRO A 58 6.13 3.66 -15.60
CA PRO A 58 6.84 3.09 -14.45
C PRO A 58 7.16 1.61 -14.59
N VAL A 59 6.27 0.82 -15.21
CA VAL A 59 6.51 -0.60 -15.51
C VAL A 59 7.70 -0.77 -16.45
N ALA A 60 7.76 0.01 -17.53
CA ALA A 60 8.88 -0.04 -18.47
C ALA A 60 10.20 0.34 -17.80
N GLU A 61 10.20 1.40 -16.99
CA GLU A 61 11.37 1.84 -16.23
C GLU A 61 11.82 0.78 -15.21
N GLY A 62 10.88 0.24 -14.43
CA GLY A 62 11.14 -0.80 -13.43
C GLY A 62 11.73 -2.06 -14.06
N ARG A 63 11.18 -2.53 -15.19
CA ARG A 63 11.72 -3.67 -15.96
C ARG A 63 13.15 -3.41 -16.43
N ALA A 64 13.43 -2.21 -16.96
CA ALA A 64 14.74 -1.86 -17.50
C ALA A 64 15.82 -1.78 -16.40
N ARG A 65 15.44 -1.38 -15.18
CA ARG A 65 16.35 -1.19 -14.04
C ARG A 65 16.38 -2.37 -13.07
N LEU A 66 15.60 -3.43 -13.31
CA LEU A 66 15.50 -4.55 -12.39
C LEU A 66 16.84 -5.31 -12.29
N PRO A 67 17.43 -5.41 -11.08
CA PRO A 67 18.67 -6.14 -10.87
C PRO A 67 18.56 -7.61 -11.26
N GLN A 68 19.63 -8.17 -11.84
CA GLN A 68 19.63 -9.54 -12.38
C GLN A 68 19.25 -10.59 -11.33
N ASP A 69 19.67 -10.41 -10.09
CA ASP A 69 19.40 -11.30 -8.95
C ASP A 69 17.92 -11.31 -8.52
N LEU A 70 17.12 -10.34 -8.97
CA LEU A 70 15.70 -10.22 -8.64
C LEU A 70 14.76 -10.58 -9.80
N LYS A 71 15.26 -10.81 -11.01
CA LYS A 71 14.44 -11.06 -12.21
C LYS A 71 13.53 -12.29 -12.11
N GLU A 72 13.93 -13.30 -11.37
CA GLU A 72 13.10 -14.50 -11.15
C GLU A 72 12.00 -14.29 -10.10
N ARG A 73 12.13 -13.23 -9.29
CA ARG A 73 11.26 -12.97 -8.14
C ARG A 73 10.38 -11.74 -8.31
N ILE A 74 10.69 -10.86 -9.27
CA ILE A 74 9.92 -9.65 -9.52
C ILE A 74 9.55 -9.61 -10.99
N GLN A 75 8.25 -9.62 -11.25
CA GLN A 75 7.68 -9.39 -12.55
C GLN A 75 6.94 -8.06 -12.53
N PHE A 76 6.83 -7.43 -13.69
CA PHE A 76 6.04 -6.21 -13.84
C PHE A 76 4.89 -6.47 -14.79
N ALA A 77 3.73 -5.87 -14.53
CA ALA A 77 2.56 -5.93 -15.39
C ALA A 77 1.91 -4.55 -15.49
N GLU A 78 1.51 -4.15 -16.70
CA GLU A 78 0.72 -2.93 -16.85
C GLU A 78 -0.70 -3.17 -16.36
N HIS A 79 -1.20 -2.32 -15.48
CA HIS A 79 -2.54 -2.45 -14.95
C HIS A 79 -3.09 -1.10 -14.45
N ASP A 80 -4.35 -0.83 -14.79
CA ASP A 80 -5.15 0.22 -14.18
C ASP A 80 -5.92 -0.39 -13.00
N PHE A 81 -5.56 -0.01 -11.78
CA PHE A 81 -6.17 -0.53 -10.55
C PHE A 81 -7.65 -0.16 -10.37
N PHE A 82 -8.22 0.68 -11.24
CA PHE A 82 -9.67 0.89 -11.29
C PHE A 82 -10.42 -0.20 -12.07
N GLN A 83 -9.69 -1.05 -12.80
CA GLN A 83 -10.22 -2.21 -13.51
C GLN A 83 -10.09 -3.46 -12.64
N GLU A 84 -10.87 -4.49 -12.96
CA GLU A 84 -10.80 -5.77 -12.26
C GLU A 84 -9.36 -6.31 -12.21
N GLN A 85 -8.94 -6.72 -11.02
CA GLN A 85 -7.61 -7.26 -10.78
C GLN A 85 -7.39 -8.58 -11.57
N PRO A 86 -6.42 -8.62 -12.51
CA PRO A 86 -6.17 -9.79 -13.36
C PRO A 86 -5.41 -10.91 -12.64
N VAL A 87 -4.59 -10.61 -11.64
CA VAL A 87 -3.84 -11.62 -10.90
C VAL A 87 -4.73 -12.16 -9.78
N LYS A 88 -5.18 -13.40 -9.94
CA LYS A 88 -6.05 -14.09 -8.97
C LYS A 88 -5.24 -14.84 -7.91
N ASP A 89 -5.83 -15.04 -6.75
CA ASP A 89 -5.35 -15.94 -5.69
C ASP A 89 -3.96 -15.63 -5.11
N ALA A 90 -3.51 -14.37 -5.22
CA ALA A 90 -2.32 -13.90 -4.52
C ALA A 90 -2.52 -13.93 -2.99
N ASP A 91 -1.42 -14.07 -2.24
CA ASP A 91 -1.47 -14.07 -0.77
C ASP A 91 -1.68 -12.65 -0.24
N VAL A 92 -1.05 -11.66 -0.88
CA VAL A 92 -1.09 -10.26 -0.46
C VAL A 92 -1.30 -9.34 -1.67
N TYR A 93 -2.15 -8.33 -1.48
CA TYR A 93 -2.24 -7.15 -2.34
C TYR A 93 -1.69 -5.96 -1.54
N LEU A 94 -0.46 -5.54 -1.88
CA LEU A 94 0.25 -4.43 -1.26
C LEU A 94 -0.14 -3.14 -1.97
N MET A 95 -0.49 -2.11 -1.19
CA MET A 95 -0.69 -0.74 -1.68
C MET A 95 0.08 0.20 -0.77
N ARG A 96 0.95 1.05 -1.34
CA ARG A 96 1.73 2.01 -0.55
C ARG A 96 1.65 3.37 -1.20
N TRP A 97 1.17 4.36 -0.45
CA TRP A 97 0.86 5.70 -0.98
C TRP A 97 -0.07 5.64 -2.19
N ILE A 98 -1.12 4.82 -2.11
CA ILE A 98 -2.12 4.71 -3.17
C ILE A 98 -3.41 5.31 -2.69
N LEU A 99 -4.00 4.78 -1.62
CA LEU A 99 -5.37 5.14 -1.26
C LEU A 99 -5.49 6.55 -0.65
N HIS A 100 -4.39 7.14 -0.19
CA HIS A 100 -4.37 8.53 0.30
C HIS A 100 -4.60 9.57 -0.82
N ASP A 101 -4.19 9.26 -2.06
CA ASP A 101 -4.39 10.14 -3.23
C ASP A 101 -5.86 10.23 -3.65
N TRP A 102 -6.72 9.35 -3.13
CA TRP A 102 -8.09 9.17 -3.58
C TRP A 102 -9.10 9.48 -2.48
N SER A 103 -10.17 10.18 -2.84
CA SER A 103 -11.37 10.29 -1.98
C SER A 103 -12.03 8.92 -1.75
N ASP A 104 -12.84 8.81 -0.69
CA ASP A 104 -13.46 7.54 -0.27
C ASP A 104 -14.20 6.84 -1.42
N LYS A 105 -14.91 7.59 -2.27
CA LYS A 105 -15.60 7.07 -3.45
C LYS A 105 -14.65 6.29 -4.38
N TYR A 106 -13.46 6.82 -4.65
CA TYR A 106 -12.50 6.22 -5.57
C TYR A 106 -11.65 5.15 -4.87
N ALA A 107 -11.27 5.36 -3.61
CA ALA A 107 -10.57 4.34 -2.82
C ALA A 107 -11.41 3.06 -2.69
N ILE A 108 -12.73 3.19 -2.44
CA ILE A 108 -13.67 2.05 -2.44
C ILE A 108 -13.72 1.36 -3.80
N LYS A 109 -13.70 2.13 -4.90
CA LYS A 109 -13.69 1.56 -6.25
C LYS A 109 -12.43 0.72 -6.51
N ILE A 110 -11.26 1.21 -6.07
CA ILE A 110 -9.97 0.50 -6.20
C ILE A 110 -10.01 -0.81 -5.39
N VAL A 111 -10.38 -0.73 -4.12
CA VAL A 111 -10.42 -1.92 -3.24
C VAL A 111 -11.45 -2.94 -3.74
N ARG A 112 -12.63 -2.50 -4.21
CA ARG A 112 -13.64 -3.39 -4.79
C ARG A 112 -13.17 -4.09 -6.07
N ALA A 113 -12.32 -3.45 -6.86
CA ALA A 113 -11.76 -4.06 -8.07
C ALA A 113 -10.83 -5.25 -7.75
N LEU A 114 -10.31 -5.34 -6.51
CA LEU A 114 -9.53 -6.48 -6.04
C LEU A 114 -10.41 -7.68 -5.66
N ILE A 115 -11.65 -7.46 -5.19
CA ILE A 115 -12.52 -8.51 -4.62
C ILE A 115 -12.63 -9.76 -5.50
N PRO A 116 -12.85 -9.66 -6.83
CA PRO A 116 -12.94 -10.84 -7.71
C PRO A 116 -11.64 -11.65 -7.83
N ALA A 117 -10.54 -11.18 -7.25
CA ALA A 117 -9.23 -11.83 -7.24
C ALA A 117 -8.83 -12.37 -5.88
N LEU A 118 -9.59 -12.10 -4.82
CA LEU A 118 -9.26 -12.49 -3.46
C LEU A 118 -9.66 -13.94 -3.19
N LYS A 119 -8.67 -14.75 -2.80
CA LYS A 119 -8.90 -16.05 -2.18
C LYS A 119 -9.21 -15.89 -0.68
N PRO A 120 -9.90 -16.86 -0.04
CA PRO A 120 -10.05 -16.86 1.42
C PRO A 120 -8.70 -16.70 2.13
N GLY A 121 -8.63 -15.77 3.08
CA GLY A 121 -7.40 -15.46 3.83
C GLY A 121 -6.41 -14.56 3.09
N ALA A 122 -6.70 -14.10 1.86
CA ALA A 122 -5.88 -13.09 1.19
C ALA A 122 -5.83 -11.80 2.02
N ARG A 123 -4.67 -11.17 2.06
CA ARG A 123 -4.43 -9.94 2.84
C ARG A 123 -4.30 -8.73 1.95
N LEU A 124 -4.86 -7.62 2.38
CA LEU A 124 -4.55 -6.29 1.89
C LEU A 124 -3.62 -5.64 2.91
N ILE A 125 -2.41 -5.30 2.48
CA ILE A 125 -1.43 -4.59 3.31
C ILE A 125 -1.29 -3.19 2.74
N LEU A 126 -1.69 -2.19 3.52
CA LEU A 126 -1.59 -0.80 3.13
C LEU A 126 -0.48 -0.15 3.93
N ASN A 127 0.46 0.51 3.25
CA ASN A 127 1.48 1.32 3.91
C ASN A 127 1.22 2.79 3.61
N GLU A 128 0.50 3.43 4.53
CA GLU A 128 -0.09 4.75 4.33
C GLU A 128 0.19 5.65 5.54
N PHE A 129 0.03 6.95 5.35
CA PHE A 129 0.01 7.86 6.48
C PHE A 129 -1.30 7.67 7.27
N VAL A 130 -1.19 7.41 8.57
CA VAL A 130 -2.35 7.23 9.45
C VAL A 130 -2.40 8.37 10.44
N LEU A 131 -3.42 9.22 10.30
CA LEU A 131 -3.59 10.37 11.17
C LEU A 131 -3.60 9.92 12.65
N PRO A 132 -2.78 10.54 13.52
CA PRO A 132 -2.85 10.29 14.95
C PRO A 132 -4.18 10.82 15.50
N PRO A 133 -4.74 10.21 16.56
CA PRO A 133 -5.97 10.71 17.16
C PRO A 133 -5.77 12.16 17.63
N GLN A 134 -6.78 13.01 17.41
CA GLN A 134 -6.67 14.47 17.60
C GLN A 134 -6.21 14.87 19.01
N ALA A 135 -6.51 14.04 20.02
CA ALA A 135 -6.14 14.26 21.41
C ALA A 135 -4.62 14.22 21.70
N PHE A 136 -3.80 13.67 20.79
CA PHE A 136 -2.38 13.42 21.03
C PHE A 136 -1.42 14.33 20.23
N VAL A 137 -1.94 15.37 19.55
CA VAL A 137 -1.14 16.18 18.63
C VAL A 137 -0.95 17.60 19.17
N GLY A 138 0.28 17.95 19.56
CA GLY A 138 0.64 19.34 19.87
C GLY A 138 0.36 20.28 18.67
N SER A 139 0.04 21.56 18.94
CA SER A 139 -0.56 22.46 17.92
C SER A 139 0.30 22.63 16.65
N HIS A 140 1.63 22.62 16.77
CA HIS A 140 2.55 22.75 15.63
C HIS A 140 2.55 21.52 14.71
N THR A 141 2.58 20.31 15.29
CA THR A 141 2.47 19.06 14.54
C THR A 141 1.11 18.96 13.87
N ASN A 142 0.04 19.37 14.56
CA ASN A 142 -1.32 19.40 14.02
C ASN A 142 -1.43 20.33 12.80
N LYS A 143 -0.80 21.50 12.85
CA LYS A 143 -0.74 22.44 11.71
C LYS A 143 -0.02 21.82 10.52
N MET A 144 1.14 21.17 10.71
CA MET A 144 1.87 20.53 9.61
C MET A 144 1.08 19.40 8.95
N LEU A 145 0.44 18.54 9.75
CA LEU A 145 -0.42 17.47 9.23
C LEU A 145 -1.62 18.02 8.44
N ARG A 146 -2.27 19.07 8.95
CA ARG A 146 -3.37 19.73 8.23
C ARG A 146 -2.91 20.43 6.96
N THR A 147 -1.70 21.00 6.94
CA THR A 147 -1.12 21.57 5.70
C THR A 147 -0.85 20.48 4.67
N MET A 148 -0.37 19.31 5.08
CA MET A 148 -0.19 18.17 4.18
C MET A 148 -1.53 17.68 3.62
N ASP A 149 -2.54 17.51 4.48
CA ASP A 149 -3.89 17.09 4.09
C ASP A 149 -4.54 18.10 3.13
N LEU A 150 -4.43 19.41 3.42
CA LEU A 150 -4.88 20.46 2.50
C LEU A 150 -4.14 20.42 1.15
N SER A 151 -2.83 20.10 1.15
CA SER A 151 -2.05 19.96 -0.08
C SER A 151 -2.48 18.71 -0.87
N MET A 152 -2.80 17.60 -0.19
CA MET A 152 -3.32 16.39 -0.85
C MET A 152 -4.73 16.61 -1.41
N LEU A 153 -5.58 17.34 -0.69
CA LEU A 153 -6.89 17.77 -1.18
C LEU A 153 -6.75 18.69 -2.42
N GLU A 154 -5.87 19.69 -2.35
CA GLU A 154 -5.68 20.65 -3.44
C GLU A 154 -5.09 20.01 -4.71
N LEU A 155 -4.12 19.10 -4.56
CA LEU A 155 -3.40 18.50 -5.70
C LEU A 155 -4.11 17.28 -6.28
N HIS A 156 -4.78 16.47 -5.44
CA HIS A 156 -5.30 15.16 -5.85
C HIS A 156 -6.78 14.95 -5.49
N ASN A 157 -7.41 15.89 -4.77
CA ASN A 157 -8.70 15.67 -4.09
C ASN A 157 -8.64 14.42 -3.19
N GLY A 158 -7.46 14.17 -2.61
CA GLY A 158 -7.14 13.07 -1.71
C GLY A 158 -7.58 13.36 -0.28
N LYS A 159 -7.51 12.33 0.58
CA LYS A 159 -7.91 12.40 1.99
C LYS A 159 -6.93 11.61 2.84
N GLU A 160 -6.27 12.27 3.77
CA GLU A 160 -5.57 11.57 4.85
C GLU A 160 -6.60 11.00 5.84
N ARG A 161 -6.39 9.76 6.29
CA ARG A 161 -7.37 9.01 7.09
C ARG A 161 -6.81 8.64 8.44
N ASP A 162 -7.65 8.71 9.47
CA ASP A 162 -7.34 8.10 10.77
C ASP A 162 -7.73 6.61 10.81
N ALA A 163 -7.50 5.97 11.95
CA ALA A 163 -7.78 4.53 12.10
C ALA A 163 -9.26 4.17 11.91
N ASP A 164 -10.18 5.04 12.31
CA ASP A 164 -11.62 4.79 12.22
C ASP A 164 -12.11 5.03 10.79
N ASP A 165 -11.57 6.05 10.11
CA ASP A 165 -11.76 6.24 8.67
C ASP A 165 -11.34 5.01 7.86
N TRP A 166 -10.16 4.44 8.16
CA TRP A 166 -9.68 3.23 7.46
C TRP A 166 -10.59 2.03 7.70
N ARG A 167 -11.02 1.77 8.95
CA ARG A 167 -11.97 0.70 9.26
C ARG A 167 -13.27 0.86 8.47
N LYS A 168 -13.85 2.06 8.54
CA LYS A 168 -15.08 2.40 7.82
C LYS A 168 -14.93 2.24 6.32
N LEU A 169 -13.80 2.64 5.74
CA LEU A 169 -13.54 2.47 4.30
C LEU A 169 -13.66 1.01 3.87
N PHE A 170 -13.05 0.07 4.61
CA PHE A 170 -13.13 -1.36 4.30
C PHE A 170 -14.51 -1.96 4.54
N GLU A 171 -15.21 -1.54 5.59
CA GLU A 171 -16.61 -1.91 5.83
C GLU A 171 -17.53 -1.46 4.69
N ASP A 172 -17.35 -0.22 4.22
CA ASP A 172 -18.10 0.36 3.09
C ASP A 172 -17.71 -0.33 1.75
N CYS A 173 -16.51 -0.91 1.65
CA CYS A 173 -16.11 -1.73 0.50
C CYS A 173 -16.91 -3.03 0.45
N ASP A 174 -16.82 -3.85 1.50
CA ASP A 174 -17.51 -5.13 1.64
C ASP A 174 -17.41 -5.64 3.10
N PRO A 175 -18.50 -6.11 3.73
CA PRO A 175 -18.48 -6.59 5.13
C PRO A 175 -17.59 -7.82 5.39
N ARG A 176 -17.11 -8.50 4.33
CA ARG A 176 -16.19 -9.64 4.39
C ARG A 176 -14.73 -9.24 4.61
N PHE A 177 -14.39 -7.97 4.45
CA PHE A 177 -13.10 -7.47 4.92
C PHE A 177 -13.08 -7.41 6.45
N LYS A 178 -12.08 -8.04 7.07
CA LYS A 178 -11.81 -7.94 8.51
C LYS A 178 -10.55 -7.12 8.74
N PHE A 179 -10.73 -6.02 9.46
CA PHE A 179 -9.63 -5.17 9.90
C PHE A 179 -8.90 -5.85 11.06
N GLU A 180 -7.62 -6.17 10.89
CA GLU A 180 -6.84 -6.84 11.93
C GLU A 180 -6.15 -5.81 12.83
N GLU A 181 -5.25 -5.01 12.27
CA GLU A 181 -4.44 -4.07 13.05
C GLU A 181 -3.83 -2.93 12.22
N ILE A 182 -3.31 -1.92 12.93
CA ILE A 182 -2.40 -0.92 12.38
C ILE A 182 -1.08 -1.00 13.13
N ILE A 183 -0.03 -1.44 12.45
CA ILE A 183 1.33 -1.45 12.98
C ILE A 183 1.96 -0.09 12.73
N ARG A 184 2.64 0.47 13.74
CA ARG A 184 3.43 1.71 13.63
C ARG A 184 4.90 1.41 13.90
N PRO A 185 5.69 1.07 12.86
CA PRO A 185 7.10 0.76 13.04
C PRO A 185 7.86 1.95 13.66
N PRO A 186 8.76 1.73 14.64
CA PRO A 186 9.56 2.80 15.22
C PRO A 186 10.33 3.58 14.16
N GLY A 187 10.27 4.91 14.21
CA GLY A 187 10.93 5.79 13.24
C GLY A 187 10.20 5.93 11.89
N SER A 188 9.18 5.10 11.60
CA SER A 188 8.32 5.26 10.43
C SER A 188 7.26 6.32 10.69
N LYS A 189 7.02 7.17 9.67
CA LYS A 189 5.87 8.07 9.59
C LYS A 189 4.64 7.39 8.99
N LEU A 190 4.83 6.24 8.33
CA LEU A 190 3.75 5.44 7.76
C LEU A 190 3.31 4.36 8.73
N GLY A 191 1.99 4.18 8.83
CA GLY A 191 1.39 3.00 9.41
C GLY A 191 1.32 1.86 8.40
N ILE A 192 1.19 0.64 8.92
CA ILE A 192 0.93 -0.56 8.12
C ILE A 192 -0.44 -1.07 8.56
N ILE A 193 -1.43 -0.93 7.70
CA ILE A 193 -2.79 -1.38 7.95
C ILE A 193 -2.92 -2.77 7.35
N GLN A 194 -3.36 -3.74 8.16
CA GLN A 194 -3.58 -5.12 7.71
C GLN A 194 -5.07 -5.44 7.74
N VAL A 195 -5.56 -5.92 6.60
CA VAL A 195 -6.95 -6.35 6.42
C VAL A 195 -6.95 -7.71 5.76
N VAL A 196 -7.78 -8.62 6.24
CA VAL A 196 -7.93 -9.97 5.70
C VAL A 196 -9.29 -10.14 5.04
N TRP A 197 -9.33 -10.92 3.97
CA TRP A 197 -10.56 -11.32 3.27
C TRP A 197 -11.12 -12.62 3.83
N GLU A 198 -12.33 -12.56 4.39
CA GLU A 198 -13.05 -13.71 4.95
C GLU A 198 -14.42 -13.87 4.27
N PRO A 199 -14.48 -14.64 3.16
CA PRO A 199 -15.66 -14.70 2.29
C PRO A 199 -16.89 -15.40 2.87
#